data_AF-A0A1C3HNE9-F1
#
_entry.id   AF-A0A1C3HNE9-F1
#
_cell.length_a   1.000
_cell.length_b   1.000
_cell.length_c   1.000
_cell.angle_alpha   90.00
_cell.angle_beta   90.00
_cell.angle_gamma   90.00
#
_symmetry.space_group_name_H-M   'P 1'
#
loop_
_entity.id
_entity.type
_entity.pdbx_description
1 polymer ?
#
loop_
_entity_poly.entity_id
_entity_poly.type
_entity_poly.pdbx_seq_one_letter_code
_entity_poly.pdbx_strand_id
1 'polypeptide(L)'
;MEIINKKTVMTQYTLGDILEIDIAFDKLRESIRCTYLTYLYENDNIKDYFCSNCDWQKQLIDNHLINVCPIYKYAFERTHDLREDNGHIITVWDYVPHKKGEEQDLSDFRSSYNIAHGIGIAICKGKYRESIVFGGHVDDKRFYEKTLKTEFLSRHLKLFREAISQPKIKEM
;
A
#
# COMPACT_ATOMS: atom_id res chain seq x y z
N MET A 1 -16.30 -3.99 -1.37
CA MET A 1 -15.73 -2.76 -1.98
C MET A 1 -14.65 -3.21 -2.96
N GLU A 2 -14.80 -2.93 -4.25
CA GLU A 2 -13.72 -3.22 -5.21
C GLU A 2 -12.70 -2.08 -5.18
N ILE A 3 -11.42 -2.43 -5.23
CA ILE A 3 -10.34 -1.46 -5.41
C ILE A 3 -10.18 -1.24 -6.91
N ILE A 4 -9.93 -2.28 -7.69
CA ILE A 4 -9.87 -2.20 -9.15
C ILE A 4 -11.21 -2.64 -9.73
N ASN A 5 -11.85 -1.75 -10.49
CA ASN A 5 -12.99 -2.08 -11.32
C ASN A 5 -12.62 -1.88 -12.80
N LYS A 6 -13.37 -2.50 -13.72
CA LYS A 6 -13.11 -2.45 -15.18
C LYS A 6 -13.17 -1.05 -15.82
N LYS A 7 -13.63 -0.02 -15.09
CA LYS A 7 -13.86 1.34 -15.62
C LYS A 7 -12.82 2.36 -15.17
N THR A 8 -11.98 2.04 -14.20
CA THR A 8 -11.00 2.99 -13.64
C THR A 8 -9.66 2.87 -14.38
N VAL A 9 -9.22 3.97 -14.99
CA VAL A 9 -7.84 4.09 -15.50
C VAL A 9 -6.92 4.23 -14.30
N MET A 10 -5.92 3.35 -14.19
CA MET A 10 -4.91 3.38 -13.14
C MET A 10 -3.54 3.66 -13.76
N THR A 11 -2.83 4.64 -13.22
CA THR A 11 -1.40 4.81 -13.48
C THR A 11 -0.63 3.92 -12.52
N GLN A 12 0.25 3.08 -13.05
CA GLN A 12 1.10 2.19 -12.27
C GLN A 12 2.53 2.72 -12.28
N TYR A 13 3.17 2.73 -11.11
CA TYR A 13 4.55 3.13 -10.90
C TYR A 13 5.33 2.00 -10.21
N THR A 14 6.62 1.90 -10.50
CA THR A 14 7.58 0.99 -9.89
C THR A 14 8.88 1.73 -9.53
N LEU A 15 9.81 1.04 -8.86
CA LEU A 15 11.17 1.56 -8.68
C LEU A 15 11.80 1.89 -10.04
N GLY A 16 12.50 3.02 -10.11
CA GLY A 16 13.10 3.57 -11.32
C GLY A 16 12.26 4.65 -12.01
N ASP A 17 10.97 4.77 -11.70
CA ASP A 17 10.10 5.80 -12.28
C ASP A 17 10.29 7.17 -11.62
N ILE A 18 10.60 7.19 -10.31
CA ILE A 18 10.65 8.40 -9.47
C ILE A 18 11.83 8.31 -8.51
N LEU A 19 12.86 9.14 -8.75
CA LEU A 19 14.14 9.09 -8.03
C LEU A 19 13.98 9.30 -6.51
N GLU A 20 13.10 10.20 -6.08
CA GLU A 20 12.89 10.50 -4.66
C GLU A 20 12.32 9.28 -3.91
N ILE A 21 11.48 8.50 -4.58
CA ILE A 21 10.90 7.26 -4.05
C ILE A 21 11.96 6.18 -4.00
N ASP A 22 12.81 6.06 -5.02
CA ASP A 22 13.91 5.09 -5.05
C ASP A 22 14.87 5.33 -3.87
N ILE A 23 15.30 6.59 -3.68
CA ILE A 23 16.17 6.98 -2.56
C ILE A 23 15.50 6.70 -1.21
N ALA A 24 14.20 6.97 -1.09
CA ALA A 24 13.46 6.69 0.14
C ALA A 24 13.40 5.19 0.42
N PHE A 25 13.10 4.38 -0.59
CA PHE A 25 13.02 2.93 -0.47
C PHE A 25 14.38 2.30 -0.14
N ASP A 26 15.46 2.76 -0.76
CA ASP A 26 16.83 2.29 -0.46
C ASP A 26 17.19 2.53 1.01
N LYS A 27 16.89 3.71 1.55
CA LYS A 27 17.11 4.02 2.96
C LYS A 27 16.29 3.11 3.89
N LEU A 28 15.05 2.78 3.51
CA LEU A 28 14.21 1.86 4.28
C LEU A 28 14.75 0.43 4.25
N ARG A 29 15.22 -0.01 3.08
CA ARG A 29 15.86 -1.31 2.90
C ARG A 29 17.11 -1.43 3.78
N GLU A 30 17.95 -0.41 3.82
CA GLU A 30 19.18 -0.40 4.64
C GLU A 30 18.89 -0.31 6.14
N SER A 31 17.99 0.58 6.56
CA SER A 31 17.78 0.90 7.98
C SER A 31 16.92 -0.11 8.72
N ILE A 32 15.86 -0.63 8.08
CA ILE A 32 14.88 -1.50 8.74
C ILE A 32 14.66 -2.82 8.00
N ARG A 33 15.43 -3.10 6.94
CA ARG A 33 15.29 -4.29 6.09
C ARG A 33 13.89 -4.38 5.47
N CYS A 34 13.33 -3.24 5.08
CA CYS A 34 12.10 -3.17 4.31
C CYS A 34 12.31 -3.89 2.96
N THR A 35 11.48 -4.88 2.65
CA THR A 35 11.51 -5.62 1.39
C THR A 35 10.42 -5.16 0.43
N TYR A 36 9.43 -4.42 0.93
CA TYR A 36 8.24 -4.08 0.19
C TYR A 36 7.66 -2.74 0.58
N LEU A 37 7.24 -1.97 -0.42
CA LEU A 37 6.50 -0.74 -0.23
C LEU A 37 5.44 -0.60 -1.32
N THR A 38 4.22 -0.26 -0.94
CA THR A 38 3.19 0.20 -1.87
C THR A 38 2.57 1.50 -1.44
N TYR A 39 2.16 2.29 -2.42
CA TYR A 39 1.34 3.47 -2.23
C TYR A 39 0.14 3.40 -3.19
N LEU A 40 -1.05 3.70 -2.67
CA LEU A 40 -2.27 3.82 -3.45
C LEU A 40 -2.87 5.19 -3.17
N TYR A 41 -3.23 5.89 -4.24
CA TYR A 41 -4.02 7.10 -4.20
C TYR A 41 -5.21 6.95 -5.14
N GLU A 42 -6.38 7.36 -4.69
CA GLU A 42 -7.59 7.33 -5.51
C GLU A 42 -8.54 8.48 -5.14
N ASN A 43 -9.08 9.12 -6.17
CA ASN A 43 -10.22 10.02 -6.07
C ASN A 43 -11.18 9.76 -7.25
N ASP A 44 -12.15 10.66 -7.48
CA ASP A 44 -13.12 10.55 -8.57
C ASP A 44 -12.52 10.42 -9.98
N ASN A 45 -11.33 10.97 -10.19
CA ASN A 45 -10.74 11.17 -11.51
C ASN A 45 -9.44 10.39 -11.71
N ILE A 46 -8.71 10.14 -10.63
CA ILE A 46 -7.33 9.66 -10.67
C ILE A 46 -7.21 8.45 -9.77
N LYS A 47 -6.48 7.46 -10.28
CA LYS A 47 -6.01 6.34 -9.48
C LYS A 47 -4.54 6.08 -9.79
N ASP A 48 -3.70 6.22 -8.79
CA ASP A 48 -2.26 5.99 -8.89
C ASP A 48 -1.85 4.88 -7.94
N TYR A 49 -1.01 3.97 -8.43
CA TYR A 49 -0.51 2.85 -7.65
C TYR A 49 0.99 2.66 -7.84
N PHE A 50 1.75 2.77 -6.76
CA PHE A 50 3.16 2.43 -6.73
C PHE A 50 3.37 1.08 -6.03
N CYS A 51 4.30 0.28 -6.55
CA CYS A 51 4.78 -0.93 -5.92
C CYS A 51 6.29 -1.09 -6.09
N SER A 52 7.00 -1.39 -4.99
CA SER A 52 8.44 -1.60 -5.04
C SER A 52 8.86 -2.94 -5.68
N ASN A 53 7.90 -3.84 -5.92
CA ASN A 53 8.12 -5.15 -6.53
C ASN A 53 7.24 -5.29 -7.77
N CYS A 54 7.84 -5.17 -8.97
CA CYS A 54 7.13 -5.17 -10.23
C CYS A 54 6.44 -6.51 -10.54
N ASP A 55 7.08 -7.63 -10.19
CA ASP A 55 6.49 -8.96 -10.41
C ASP A 55 5.25 -9.16 -9.54
N TRP A 56 5.31 -8.71 -8.28
CA TRP A 56 4.16 -8.73 -7.39
C TRP A 56 3.08 -7.74 -7.82
N GLN A 57 3.43 -6.55 -8.32
CA GLN A 57 2.47 -5.58 -8.85
C GLN A 57 1.63 -6.19 -9.97
N LYS A 58 2.28 -6.91 -10.90
CA LYS A 58 1.59 -7.64 -11.97
C LYS A 58 0.58 -8.64 -11.42
N GLN A 59 0.95 -9.41 -10.41
CA GLN A 59 0.02 -10.35 -9.77
C GLN A 59 -1.12 -9.61 -9.06
N LEU A 60 -0.79 -8.59 -8.27
CA LEU A 60 -1.73 -7.93 -7.38
C LEU A 60 -2.75 -7.06 -8.14
N ILE A 61 -2.31 -6.38 -9.20
CA ILE A 61 -3.09 -5.40 -9.96
C ILE A 61 -3.67 -6.03 -11.21
N ASP A 62 -2.84 -6.63 -12.09
CA ASP A 62 -3.31 -7.11 -13.39
C ASP A 62 -4.20 -8.35 -13.26
N ASN A 63 -3.94 -9.21 -12.26
CA ASN A 63 -4.83 -10.33 -11.93
C ASN A 63 -5.91 -9.95 -10.91
N HIS A 64 -6.07 -8.67 -10.59
CA HIS A 64 -7.09 -8.13 -9.67
C HIS A 64 -7.09 -8.72 -8.25
N LEU A 65 -5.99 -9.35 -7.81
CA LEU A 65 -5.90 -9.96 -6.47
C LEU A 65 -6.07 -8.93 -5.34
N ILE A 66 -5.82 -7.64 -5.61
CA ILE A 66 -6.04 -6.56 -4.65
C ILE A 66 -7.50 -6.48 -4.17
N ASN A 67 -8.47 -6.91 -4.98
CA ASN A 67 -9.89 -6.91 -4.62
C ASN A 67 -10.25 -7.99 -3.59
N VAL A 68 -9.46 -9.06 -3.52
CA VAL A 68 -9.62 -10.15 -2.54
C VAL A 68 -8.58 -10.07 -1.42
N CYS A 69 -7.73 -9.04 -1.42
CA CYS A 69 -6.71 -8.86 -0.40
C CYS A 69 -7.33 -8.49 0.95
N PRO A 70 -7.22 -9.36 1.98
CA PRO A 70 -7.88 -9.13 3.27
C PRO A 70 -7.34 -7.90 3.99
N ILE A 71 -6.06 -7.54 3.80
CA ILE A 71 -5.46 -6.35 4.40
C ILE A 71 -6.07 -5.06 3.84
N TYR A 72 -6.16 -4.97 2.52
CA TYR A 72 -6.75 -3.81 1.86
C TYR A 72 -8.23 -3.68 2.17
N LYS A 73 -8.95 -4.82 2.13
CA LYS A 73 -10.35 -4.89 2.51
C LYS A 73 -10.56 -4.43 3.95
N TYR A 74 -9.82 -4.98 4.90
CA TYR A 74 -9.88 -4.61 6.30
C TYR A 74 -9.61 -3.12 6.50
N ALA A 75 -8.52 -2.60 5.95
CA ALA A 75 -8.12 -1.21 6.12
C ALA A 75 -9.21 -0.25 5.63
N PHE A 76 -9.74 -0.46 4.42
CA PHE A 76 -10.69 0.46 3.84
C PHE A 76 -12.12 0.31 4.37
N GLU A 77 -12.57 -0.91 4.67
CA GLU A 77 -13.86 -1.11 5.35
C GLU A 77 -13.85 -0.40 6.71
N ARG A 78 -12.78 -0.55 7.49
CA ARG A 78 -12.62 0.14 8.78
C ARG A 78 -12.55 1.65 8.65
N THR A 79 -11.85 2.20 7.65
CA THR A 79 -11.85 3.65 7.43
C THR A 79 -13.23 4.15 7.03
N HIS A 80 -14.03 3.35 6.32
CA HIS A 80 -15.39 3.71 5.94
C HIS A 80 -16.32 3.70 7.16
N ASP A 81 -16.04 2.98 8.23
CA ASP A 81 -16.85 3.03 9.45
C ASP A 81 -16.60 4.32 10.26
N LEU A 82 -15.47 5.01 10.04
CA LEU A 82 -15.09 6.24 10.74
C LEU A 82 -15.70 7.53 10.14
N ARG A 83 -16.83 7.42 9.42
CA ARG A 83 -17.39 8.35 8.38
C ARG A 83 -17.37 9.88 8.60
N GLU A 84 -17.06 10.42 9.77
CA GLU A 84 -17.25 11.85 10.04
C GLU A 84 -15.99 12.60 10.50
N ASP A 85 -14.97 11.91 10.98
CA ASP A 85 -13.69 12.53 11.37
C ASP A 85 -12.60 12.12 10.39
N ASN A 86 -11.50 12.89 10.28
CA ASN A 86 -10.33 12.59 9.43
C ASN A 86 -9.59 11.30 9.91
N GLY A 87 -10.30 10.18 9.93
CA GLY A 87 -9.89 8.91 10.47
C GLY A 87 -8.88 8.26 9.57
N HIS A 88 -7.80 7.81 10.17
CA HIS A 88 -6.84 6.92 9.56
C HIS A 88 -6.88 5.59 10.30
N ILE A 89 -6.69 4.49 9.57
CA ILE A 89 -6.55 3.17 10.15
C ILE A 89 -5.11 2.72 9.94
N ILE A 90 -4.45 2.37 11.05
CA ILE A 90 -3.19 1.64 11.01
C ILE A 90 -3.52 0.15 11.03
N THR A 91 -3.04 -0.57 10.02
CA THR A 91 -3.25 -2.02 9.87
C THR A 91 -1.92 -2.73 9.94
N VAL A 92 -1.73 -3.53 10.99
CA VAL A 92 -0.62 -4.50 11.07
C VAL A 92 -1.12 -5.83 10.50
N TRP A 93 -0.43 -6.36 9.50
CA TRP A 93 -0.92 -7.47 8.68
C TRP A 93 -1.15 -8.74 9.49
N ASP A 94 -0.29 -9.01 10.47
CA ASP A 94 -0.34 -10.23 11.28
C ASP A 94 -1.59 -10.31 12.17
N TYR A 95 -2.30 -9.20 12.37
CA TYR A 95 -3.56 -9.14 13.12
C TYR A 95 -4.81 -9.09 12.23
N VAL A 96 -4.64 -9.09 10.90
CA VAL A 96 -5.78 -9.12 9.97
C VAL A 96 -6.33 -10.55 9.93
N PRO A 97 -7.63 -10.77 10.19
CA PRO A 97 -8.20 -12.10 10.09
C PRO A 97 -8.27 -12.55 8.62
N HIS A 98 -7.73 -13.74 8.34
CA HIS A 98 -7.85 -14.41 7.05
C HIS A 98 -8.95 -15.49 7.12
N LYS A 99 -9.86 -15.49 6.16
CA LYS A 99 -10.75 -16.62 5.91
C LYS A 99 -9.96 -17.74 5.25
N LYS A 100 -10.26 -19.00 5.63
CA LYS A 100 -9.63 -20.17 5.00
C LYS A 100 -9.97 -20.23 3.50
N GLY A 101 -8.99 -20.63 2.69
CA GLY A 101 -9.09 -20.67 1.23
C GLY A 101 -8.32 -19.53 0.58
N GLU A 102 -8.96 -18.81 -0.35
CA GLU A 102 -8.32 -17.80 -1.22
C GLU A 102 -7.49 -16.74 -0.48
N GLU A 103 -7.93 -16.28 0.70
CA GLU A 103 -7.21 -15.25 1.47
C GLU A 103 -5.93 -15.79 2.13
N GLN A 104 -5.89 -17.09 2.45
CA GLN A 104 -4.69 -17.77 2.94
C GLN A 104 -3.71 -18.00 1.79
N ASP A 105 -4.22 -18.47 0.65
CA ASP A 105 -3.42 -18.71 -0.57
C ASP A 105 -2.74 -17.41 -1.04
N LEU A 106 -3.43 -16.27 -0.93
CA LEU A 106 -2.85 -14.96 -1.26
C LEU A 106 -1.70 -14.57 -0.29
N SER A 107 -1.83 -14.87 1.00
CA SER A 107 -0.78 -14.59 1.99
C SER A 107 0.46 -15.45 1.72
N ASP A 108 0.26 -16.73 1.41
CA ASP A 108 1.34 -17.66 1.09
C ASP A 108 1.99 -17.26 -0.24
N PHE A 109 1.19 -16.90 -1.25
CA PHE A 109 1.70 -16.43 -2.53
C PHE A 109 2.52 -15.15 -2.39
N ARG A 110 2.05 -14.17 -1.63
CA ARG A 110 2.80 -12.95 -1.34
C ARG A 110 4.11 -13.24 -0.60
N SER A 111 4.12 -14.20 0.32
CA SER A 111 5.33 -14.62 1.04
C SER A 111 6.39 -15.19 0.08
N SER A 112 6.00 -15.80 -1.04
CA SER A 112 6.96 -16.28 -2.06
C SER A 112 7.76 -15.15 -2.74
N TYR A 113 7.28 -13.90 -2.65
CA TYR A 113 7.99 -12.69 -3.09
C TYR A 113 8.82 -12.03 -1.98
N ASN A 114 8.96 -12.69 -0.83
CA ASN A 114 9.62 -12.16 0.37
C ASN A 114 8.92 -10.91 0.95
N ILE A 115 7.59 -10.91 0.93
CA ILE A 115 6.75 -9.80 1.39
C ILE A 115 5.85 -10.29 2.53
N ALA A 116 6.16 -9.90 3.76
CA ALA A 116 5.43 -10.34 4.96
C ALA A 116 5.44 -9.29 6.08
N HIS A 117 4.74 -9.59 7.19
CA HIS A 117 4.81 -8.86 8.46
C HIS A 117 4.65 -7.34 8.37
N GLY A 118 3.85 -6.90 7.40
CA GLY A 118 3.76 -5.51 7.03
C GLY A 118 2.86 -4.67 7.95
N ILE A 119 2.96 -3.37 7.74
CA ILE A 119 2.10 -2.36 8.34
C ILE A 119 1.71 -1.34 7.29
N GLY A 120 0.49 -0.83 7.36
CA GLY A 120 0.07 0.29 6.53
C GLY A 120 -0.80 1.27 7.28
N ILE A 121 -0.88 2.48 6.74
CA ILE A 121 -1.88 3.47 7.11
C ILE A 121 -2.81 3.67 5.91
N ALA A 122 -4.12 3.68 6.16
CA ALA A 122 -5.14 3.98 5.18
C ALA A 122 -5.97 5.18 5.64
N ILE A 123 -6.33 6.04 4.69
CA ILE A 123 -7.17 7.22 4.88
C ILE A 123 -8.33 7.12 3.88
N CYS A 124 -9.55 7.39 4.35
CA CYS A 124 -10.72 7.50 3.48
C CYS A 124 -11.50 8.77 3.84
N LYS A 125 -11.83 9.60 2.84
CA LYS A 125 -12.61 10.82 3.02
C LYS A 125 -13.54 11.06 1.84
N GLY A 126 -14.83 10.76 2.01
CA GLY A 126 -15.76 10.75 0.89
C GLY A 126 -15.29 9.77 -0.19
N LYS A 127 -14.95 10.27 -1.38
CA LYS A 127 -14.44 9.45 -2.49
C LYS A 127 -12.93 9.40 -2.58
N TYR A 128 -12.23 10.08 -1.68
CA TYR A 128 -10.79 10.02 -1.54
C TYR A 128 -10.39 8.75 -0.76
N ARG A 129 -9.47 7.97 -1.32
CA ARG A 129 -8.79 6.88 -0.62
C ARG A 129 -7.30 7.00 -0.82
N GLU A 130 -6.54 6.79 0.24
CA GLU A 130 -5.09 6.78 0.17
C GLU A 130 -4.53 5.76 1.15
N SER A 131 -3.45 5.09 0.77
CA SER A 131 -2.74 4.21 1.68
C SER A 131 -1.27 4.14 1.35
N ILE A 132 -0.44 3.99 2.37
CA ILE A 132 0.95 3.55 2.22
C ILE A 132 1.17 2.32 3.09
N VAL A 133 1.90 1.36 2.56
CA VAL A 133 2.13 0.07 3.21
C VAL A 133 3.59 -0.33 3.07
N PHE A 134 4.15 -0.87 4.14
CA PHE A 134 5.52 -1.37 4.25
C PHE A 134 5.47 -2.85 4.61
N GLY A 135 6.30 -3.67 3.99
CA GLY A 135 6.47 -5.08 4.29
C GLY A 135 7.93 -5.43 4.52
N GLY A 136 8.15 -6.40 5.38
CA GLY A 136 9.46 -6.95 5.71
C GLY A 136 9.65 -8.36 5.16
N HIS A 137 10.82 -8.91 5.50
CA HIS A 137 11.18 -10.28 5.21
C HIS A 137 10.23 -11.28 5.88
N VAL A 138 10.02 -12.45 5.27
CA VAL A 138 9.21 -13.56 5.84
C VAL A 138 9.69 -14.09 7.19
N ASP A 139 10.93 -13.78 7.57
CA ASP A 139 11.54 -14.24 8.82
C ASP A 139 11.52 -13.15 9.91
N ASP A 140 11.17 -11.91 9.55
CA ASP A 140 11.17 -10.76 10.44
C ASP A 140 9.76 -10.52 11.01
N LYS A 141 9.31 -11.44 11.86
CA LYS A 141 7.98 -11.42 12.51
C LYS A 141 7.68 -10.15 13.32
N ARG A 142 8.70 -9.33 13.59
CA ARG A 142 8.59 -8.07 14.34
C ARG A 142 8.89 -6.85 13.47
N PHE A 143 8.86 -6.99 12.15
CA PHE A 143 9.09 -5.88 11.23
C PHE A 143 8.19 -4.68 11.57
N TYR A 144 6.90 -4.94 11.84
CA TYR A 144 5.94 -3.88 12.17
C TYR A 144 6.39 -2.99 13.35
N GLU A 145 7.09 -3.54 14.35
CA GLU A 145 7.56 -2.79 15.54
C GLU A 145 8.55 -1.68 15.16
N LYS A 146 9.32 -1.86 14.07
CA LYS A 146 10.29 -0.88 13.55
C LYS A 146 9.60 0.29 12.86
N THR A 147 8.33 0.11 12.47
CA THR A 147 7.55 1.01 11.62
C THR A 147 6.27 1.55 12.27
N LEU A 148 5.91 1.07 13.47
CA LEU A 148 4.64 1.32 14.16
C LEU A 148 4.42 2.79 14.60
N LYS A 149 5.40 3.67 14.41
CA LYS A 149 5.29 5.08 14.80
C LYS A 149 4.46 5.85 13.77
N THR A 150 3.40 6.54 14.23
CA THR A 150 2.53 7.34 13.37
C THR A 150 3.30 8.39 12.57
N GLU A 151 4.35 8.98 13.16
CA GLU A 151 5.22 9.95 12.50
C GLU A 151 5.98 9.33 11.33
N PHE A 152 6.42 8.07 11.48
CA PHE A 152 7.09 7.34 10.42
C PHE A 152 6.13 7.13 9.24
N LEU A 153 4.93 6.61 9.51
CA LEU A 153 3.94 6.35 8.47
C LEU A 153 3.50 7.64 7.77
N SER A 154 3.21 8.69 8.55
CA SER A 154 2.77 9.99 8.03
C SER A 154 3.83 10.69 7.19
N ARG A 155 5.10 10.62 7.60
CA ARG A 155 6.22 11.21 6.86
C ARG A 155 6.36 10.59 5.47
N HIS A 156 6.32 9.26 5.38
CA HIS A 156 6.44 8.59 4.09
C HIS A 156 5.18 8.75 3.24
N LEU A 157 3.99 8.73 3.85
CA LEU A 157 2.76 9.03 3.13
C LEU A 157 2.83 10.41 2.46
N LYS A 158 3.32 11.43 3.18
CA LYS A 158 3.52 12.78 2.64
C LYS A 158 4.51 12.77 1.47
N LEU A 159 5.66 12.10 1.60
CA LEU A 159 6.66 12.00 0.54
C LEU A 159 6.07 11.40 -0.75
N PHE A 160 5.35 10.29 -0.63
CA PHE A 160 4.75 9.62 -1.81
C PHE A 160 3.65 10.47 -2.44
N ARG A 161 2.82 11.13 -1.62
CA ARG A 161 1.81 12.06 -2.11
C ARG A 161 2.41 13.22 -2.90
N GLU A 162 3.51 13.79 -2.41
CA GLU A 162 4.21 14.89 -3.09
C GLU A 162 4.89 14.45 -4.39
N ALA A 163 5.35 13.19 -4.46
CA ALA A 163 6.09 12.66 -5.60
C ALA A 163 5.18 12.11 -6.72
N ILE A 164 4.06 11.48 -6.37
CA ILE A 164 3.15 10.81 -7.32
C ILE A 164 1.95 11.70 -7.66
N SER A 165 1.36 12.35 -6.65
CA SER A 165 0.03 12.97 -6.77
C SER A 165 0.08 14.49 -7.03
N GLN A 166 1.23 15.06 -7.42
CA GLN A 166 1.21 16.37 -8.04
C GLN A 166 0.55 16.26 -9.42
N PRO A 167 -0.33 17.20 -9.81
CA PRO A 167 -0.59 17.37 -11.23
C PRO A 167 0.76 17.66 -11.87
N LYS A 168 1.24 16.74 -12.73
CA LYS A 168 2.28 17.08 -13.70
C LYS A 168 1.68 18.21 -14.53
N ILE A 169 1.89 19.46 -14.11
CA ILE A 169 1.73 20.60 -14.98
C ILE A 169 2.76 20.34 -16.07
N LYS A 170 2.31 19.76 -17.19
CA LYS A 170 3.06 19.82 -18.43
C LYS A 170 3.25 21.30 -18.67
N GLU A 171 4.49 21.77 -18.50
CA GLU A 171 4.91 23.00 -19.12
C GLU A 171 4.56 22.87 -20.61
N MET A 172 3.59 23.66 -21.04
CA MET A 172 3.28 23.92 -22.45
C MET A 172 4.19 25.03 -22.95
#